data_AF-A0A971X9L3-F1
#
_entry.id   AF-A0A971X9L3-F1
#
_cell.length_a   1.000
_cell.length_b   1.000
_cell.length_c   1.000
_cell.angle_alpha   90.00
_cell.angle_beta   90.00
_cell.angle_gamma   90.00
#
_symmetry.space_group_name_H-M   'P 1'
#
loop_
_entity.id
_entity.type
_entity.pdbx_description
1 polymer ?
#
loop_
_entity_poly.entity_id
_entity_poly.type
_entity_poly.pdbx_seq_one_letter_code
_entity_poly.pdbx_strand_id
1 'polypeptide(L)' 'MIQPPLSELLKKIDNRYTLVNVTAKRARMLTNGAQPLSAVKSDKDVTIAIHEINEGKVRYRRIKRDAEPAEKRQDTGGIQ' A
#
# COMPACT_ATOMS: atom_id res chain seq x y z
N MET A 1 18.51 10.79 6.85
CA MET A 1 17.22 11.41 6.49
C MET A 1 16.57 10.58 5.40
N ILE A 2 15.23 10.58 5.27
CA ILE A 2 14.54 9.94 4.14
C ILE A 2 14.58 10.89 2.95
N GLN A 3 14.90 10.37 1.78
CA GLN A 3 14.89 11.06 0.49
C GLN A 3 14.12 10.18 -0.51
N PRO A 4 13.24 10.77 -1.36
CA PRO A 4 12.63 12.09 -1.27
C PRO A 4 11.90 12.37 0.08
N PRO A 5 11.63 13.65 0.41
CA PRO A 5 10.98 14.02 1.67
C PRO A 5 9.52 13.54 1.73
N LEU A 6 9.04 13.28 2.96
CA LEU A 6 7.69 12.75 3.21
C LEU A 6 6.57 13.64 2.63
N SER A 7 6.77 14.96 2.58
CA SER A 7 5.83 15.92 1.99
C SER A 7 5.64 15.76 0.47
N GLU A 8 6.61 15.20 -0.25
CA GLU A 8 6.44 14.85 -1.68
C GLU A 8 5.71 13.53 -1.85
N LEU A 9 6.06 12.52 -1.05
CA LEU A 9 5.41 11.21 -1.07
C LEU A 9 3.91 11.30 -0.76
N LEU A 10 3.53 12.22 0.14
CA LEU A 10 2.12 12.49 0.46
C LEU A 10 1.36 13.24 -0.64
N LYS A 11 2.02 13.78 -1.67
CA LYS A 11 1.36 14.26 -2.91
C LYS A 11 1.00 13.10 -3.85
N LYS A 12 1.53 11.89 -3.60
CA LYS A 12 1.31 10.68 -4.40
C LYS A 12 0.40 9.66 -3.69
N ILE A 13 0.37 9.68 -2.35
CA ILE A 13 -0.38 8.75 -1.51
C ILE A 13 -1.07 9.52 -0.37
N ASP A 14 -2.40 9.43 -0.28
CA ASP A 14 -3.21 10.34 0.56
C ASP A 14 -2.94 10.29 2.07
N ASN A 15 -2.28 9.25 2.60
CA ASN A 15 -1.90 9.21 4.02
C ASN A 15 -0.68 8.34 4.33
N ARG A 16 -0.06 8.63 5.48
CA ARG A 16 1.17 8.00 5.97
C ARG A 16 1.05 6.48 6.14
N TYR A 17 -0.06 5.96 6.66
CA TYR A 17 -0.26 4.51 6.83
C TYR A 17 -0.34 3.77 5.48
N THR A 18 -1.03 4.38 4.50
CA THR A 18 -1.10 3.85 3.14
C THR A 18 0.30 3.87 2.49
N LEU A 19 1.06 4.95 2.66
CA LEU A 19 2.43 5.06 2.16
C LEU A 19 3.33 3.96 2.74
N VAL A 20 3.33 3.77 4.06
CA VAL A 20 4.11 2.69 4.71
C VAL A 20 3.73 1.32 4.14
N ASN A 21 2.43 1.02 4.01
CA ASN A 21 1.97 -0.26 3.48
C ASN A 21 2.34 -0.49 2.00
N VAL A 22 2.23 0.55 1.16
CA VAL A 22 2.58 0.46 -0.27
C VAL A 22 4.09 0.31 -0.44
N THR A 23 4.89 1.12 0.26
CA THR A 23 6.35 1.01 0.27
C THR A 23 6.80 -0.37 0.77
N ALA A 24 6.28 -0.86 1.90
CA ALA A 24 6.64 -2.15 2.46
C ALA A 24 6.22 -3.33 1.54
N LYS A 25 5.06 -3.22 0.87
CA LYS A 25 4.64 -4.23 -0.11
C LYS A 25 5.56 -4.23 -1.33
N ARG A 26 5.92 -3.06 -1.88
CA ARG A 26 6.80 -2.97 -3.05
C ARG A 26 8.24 -3.38 -2.74
N ALA A 27 8.78 -2.97 -1.60
CA ALA A 27 10.11 -3.39 -1.15
C ALA A 27 10.22 -4.92 -1.11
N ARG A 28 9.25 -5.63 -0.52
CA ARG A 28 9.21 -7.10 -0.54
C ARG A 28 9.16 -7.71 -1.95
N MET A 29 8.54 -7.04 -2.93
CA MET A 29 8.58 -7.52 -4.31
C MET A 29 10.00 -7.43 -4.89
N LEU A 30 10.71 -6.34 -4.63
CA LEU A 30 12.10 -6.15 -5.05
C LEU A 30 13.03 -7.17 -4.37
N THR A 31 12.87 -7.39 -3.06
CA THR A 31 13.58 -8.43 -2.30
C THR A 31 13.36 -9.83 -2.89
N ASN A 32 12.16 -10.09 -3.41
CA ASN A 32 11.81 -11.34 -4.09
C ASN A 32 12.23 -11.38 -5.58
N GLY A 33 13.11 -10.49 -6.04
CA GLY A 33 13.68 -10.48 -7.38
C GLY A 33 12.85 -9.75 -8.45
N ALA A 34 11.82 -8.97 -8.06
CA ALA A 34 11.13 -8.11 -9.03
C ALA A 34 12.06 -7.00 -9.54
N GLN A 35 12.00 -6.69 -10.83
CA GLN A 35 12.85 -5.65 -11.42
C GLN A 35 12.55 -4.26 -10.83
N PRO A 36 13.59 -3.47 -10.49
CA PRO A 36 13.45 -2.04 -10.21
C PRO A 36 12.89 -1.27 -11.41
N LEU A 37 12.01 -0.32 -11.14
CA LEU A 37 11.42 0.60 -12.13
C LEU A 37 12.06 2.00 -12.05
N SER A 38 12.62 2.37 -10.89
CA SER A 38 13.40 3.60 -10.72
C SER A 38 14.87 3.36 -11.13
N ALA A 39 15.50 4.39 -11.68
CA ALA A 39 16.93 4.40 -11.99
C ALA A 39 17.82 4.83 -10.80
N VAL A 40 17.24 4.96 -9.60
CA VAL A 40 18.00 5.29 -8.38
C VAL A 40 19.07 4.24 -8.10
N LYS A 41 20.31 4.67 -7.91
CA LYS A 41 21.41 3.79 -7.50
C LYS A 41 21.34 3.55 -6.00
N SER A 42 20.64 2.49 -5.61
CA SER A 42 20.64 1.98 -4.24
C SER A 42 20.54 0.45 -4.22
N ASP A 43 21.19 -0.13 -3.23
CA ASP A 43 21.13 -1.53 -2.78
C ASP A 43 19.89 -1.83 -1.91
N LYS A 44 19.15 -0.81 -1.48
CA LYS A 44 18.07 -0.93 -0.50
C LYS A 44 16.71 -0.88 -1.19
N ASP A 45 16.02 -2.01 -1.21
CA ASP A 45 14.67 -2.17 -1.77
C ASP A 45 13.67 -1.11 -1.27
N VAL A 46 13.78 -0.71 0.01
CA VAL A 46 12.93 0.34 0.59
C VAL A 46 13.21 1.70 -0.05
N THR A 47 14.48 2.04 -0.32
CA THR A 47 14.85 3.28 -1.02
C THR A 47 14.32 3.26 -2.46
N ILE A 48 14.53 2.16 -3.19
CA ILE A 48 14.04 1.98 -4.56
C ILE A 48 12.50 2.14 -4.59
N ALA A 49 11.78 1.46 -3.71
CA ALA A 49 10.32 1.54 -3.62
C ALA A 49 9.82 2.96 -3.33
N ILE A 50 10.49 3.72 -2.46
CA ILE A 50 10.15 5.13 -2.18
C ILE A 50 10.34 6.00 -3.44
N HIS A 51 11.44 5.81 -4.18
CA HIS A 51 11.69 6.54 -5.42
C HIS A 51 10.67 6.20 -6.51
N GLU A 52 10.33 4.92 -6.70
CA GLU A 52 9.30 4.48 -7.65
C GLU A 52 7.90 5.07 -7.35
N ILE A 53 7.57 5.22 -6.06
CA ILE A 53 6.33 5.90 -5.62
C ILE A 53 6.37 7.38 -5.96
N ASN A 54 7.49 8.07 -5.70
CA ASN A 54 7.62 9.51 -6.02
C ASN A 54 7.57 9.77 -7.53
N GLU A 55 8.24 8.93 -8.31
CA GLU A 55 8.21 8.91 -9.77
C GLU A 55 6.84 8.50 -10.34
N GLY A 56 5.91 8.00 -9.51
CA GLY A 56 4.56 7.58 -9.93
C GLY A 56 4.52 6.23 -10.67
N LYS A 57 5.64 5.52 -10.71
CA LYS A 57 5.78 4.19 -11.34
C LYS A 57 5.08 3.09 -10.54
N VAL A 58 4.96 3.28 -9.23
CA VAL A 58 4.16 2.43 -8.33
C VAL A 58 2.90 3.17 -7.91
N ARG A 59 1.74 2.55 -8.15
CA ARG A 59 0.41 3.07 -7.80
C ARG A 59 -0.31 2.06 -6.92
N TYR A 60 -1.24 2.53 -6.09
CA TYR A 60 -2.12 1.69 -5.27
C TYR A 60 -3.59 1.94 -5.64
N ARG A 61 -4.44 0.98 -5.27
CA ARG A 61 -5.90 1.09 -5.31
C ARG A 61 -6.41 0.63 -3.95
N ARG A 62 -7.25 1.43 -3.29
CA ARG A 62 -8.02 0.94 -2.13
C ARG A 62 -9.14 0.07 -2.67
N ILE A 63 -9.16 -1.20 -2.26
CA ILE A 63 -10.33 -2.06 -2.44
C ILE A 63 -11.29 -1.69 -1.31
N LYS A 64 -12.39 -1.01 -1.65
CA LYS A 64 -13.55 -1.02 -0.76
C LYS A 64 -14.09 -2.45 -0.79
N ARG A 65 -14.05 -3.13 0.35
CA ARG A 65 -14.99 -4.23 0.57
C ARG A 65 -16.29 -3.54 0.93
N ASP A 66 -17.20 -3.44 -0.02
CA ASP A 66 -18.59 -3.12 0.29
C ASP A 66 -19.04 -4.19 1.30
N ALA A 67 -19.56 -3.75 2.44
CA ALA A 67 -19.87 -4.66 3.52
C ALA A 67 -21.01 -5.57 3.07
N GLU A 68 -20.74 -6.87 2.97
CA GLU A 68 -21.79 -7.88 2.83
C GLU A 68 -22.79 -7.65 3.98
N PRO A 69 -24.09 -7.44 3.68
CA PRO A 69 -25.07 -7.13 4.71
C PRO A 69 -25.14 -8.33 5.65
N ALA A 70 -24.82 -8.10 6.92
CA ALA A 70 -24.84 -9.14 7.95
C ALA A 70 -26.21 -9.80 7.98
N GLU A 71 -26.26 -11.06 7.57
CA GLU A 71 -27.48 -11.83 7.47
C GLU A 71 -28.16 -11.85 8.84
N LYS A 72 -29.34 -11.22 8.93
CA LYS A 72 -30.11 -11.19 10.17
C LYS A 72 -30.52 -12.62 10.49
N ARG A 73 -29.79 -13.24 11.41
CA ARG A 73 -30.27 -14.40 12.16
C ARG A 73 -31.57 -13.98 12.82
N GLN A 74 -32.69 -14.40 12.25
CA GLN A 74 -33.98 -14.30 12.89
C GLN A 74 -33.96 -15.33 14.01
N ASP A 75 -33.87 -14.84 15.24
CA ASP A 75 -34.10 -15.60 16.44
C ASP A 75 -35.61 -15.80 16.60
N THR A 76 -36.18 -16.65 15.74
CA THR A 76 -37.54 -17.17 15.93
C THR A 76 -37.54 -18.00 17.21
N GLY A 77 -37.75 -17.31 18.34
CA GLY A 77 -38.08 -17.90 19.62
C GLY A 77 -39.42 -18.63 19.54
N GLY A 78 -39.39 -19.81 18.95
CA GLY A 78 -40.50 -20.75 18.93
C GLY A 78 -40.62 -21.40 20.30
N ILE A 79 -41.36 -20.74 21.21
CA ILE A 79 -41.84 -21.37 22.43
C ILE A 79 -43.03 -22.27 22.05
N GLN A 80 -42.82 -23.58 22.11
CA GLN A 80 -43.82 -24.61 22.39
C GLN A 80 -43.12 -25.93 22.72
#